data_AF-A0A834G8A4-F1
#
_entry.id   AF-A0A834G8A4-F1
#
_cell.length_a   1.000
_cell.length_b   1.000
_cell.length_c   1.000
_cell.angle_alpha   90.00
_cell.angle_beta   90.00
_cell.angle_gamma   90.00
#
_symmetry.space_group_name_H-M   'P 1'
#
loop_
_entity.id
_entity.type
_entity.pdbx_description
1 polymer ?
#
loop_
_entity_poly.entity_id
_entity_poly.type
_entity_poly.pdbx_seq_one_letter_code
_entity_poly.pdbx_strand_id
1 'polypeptide(L)'
;MAQVDRRHVVCIPYPAQSHMKAMLKLAKLLHHNGCHITFVNTEYNHRRLLKARGPNSLDGLPDFRFETLPDGLPPSDANVTQEIPSLFESIGKNLLAPFLSLVSKISASDVPPVTCIISDGFMSFTITAGEELGIPVILFFSLSAGGFMSFYQWPVLVEKGLTPLKGGILHMEVLKNGDKPHVVCIPSPFQSHIKAMLKLAKLLHHKGFHITFVNTEYNHKRFLKARGPNSLDGFPDFQFKTIPDGLPPSDSADSSQCILSLCESIRKNMISPFLSLVAMLNDKSAAASSYGVAPPVTCIVSDGFMSFTITAGEELGIPVVMFFTLSACGFMGFYQFHALLEKGLTPLKDVDAPQHIPSLAESLPRNALAPFLSLVSKLNDDSASTPGAPPVTCIVSDGFMSFSITAGAELGIPVVVFFSMSACGFMGFYQFRNLLEKGLTPLKGDE
;
A
#
# COMPACT_ATOMS: atom_id res chain seq x y z
N MET A 1 -16.66 -41.27 22.73
CA MET A 1 -15.64 -40.20 22.61
C MET A 1 -16.36 -38.88 22.79
N ALA A 2 -16.00 -38.09 23.81
CA ALA A 2 -16.60 -36.78 24.02
C ALA A 2 -16.20 -35.86 22.86
N GLN A 3 -17.20 -35.22 22.23
CA GLN A 3 -16.99 -34.20 21.21
C GLN A 3 -16.24 -33.04 21.86
N VAL A 4 -14.98 -32.82 21.46
CA VAL A 4 -14.23 -31.65 21.92
C VAL A 4 -15.02 -30.43 21.44
N ASP A 5 -15.47 -29.61 22.39
CA ASP A 5 -16.29 -28.43 22.15
C ASP A 5 -15.46 -27.37 21.41
N ARG A 6 -15.39 -27.53 20.09
CA ARG A 6 -14.49 -26.79 19.21
C ARG A 6 -15.23 -25.56 18.70
N ARG A 7 -14.80 -24.37 19.12
CA ARG A 7 -15.40 -23.09 18.71
C ARG A 7 -15.48 -23.00 17.18
N HIS A 8 -16.67 -22.80 16.66
CA HIS A 8 -16.91 -22.59 15.25
C HIS A 8 -17.04 -21.10 14.95
N VAL A 9 -16.15 -20.61 14.09
CA VAL A 9 -16.10 -19.23 13.63
C VAL A 9 -16.50 -19.15 12.16
N VAL A 10 -17.51 -18.34 11.86
CA VAL A 10 -17.84 -17.93 10.48
C VAL A 10 -17.07 -16.67 10.15
N CYS A 11 -16.26 -16.70 9.10
CA CYS A 11 -15.53 -15.55 8.58
C CYS A 11 -16.19 -15.03 7.31
N ILE A 12 -16.68 -13.80 7.31
CA ILE A 12 -17.35 -13.17 6.15
C ILE A 12 -16.64 -11.86 5.74
N PRO A 13 -15.74 -11.91 4.74
CA PRO A 13 -15.03 -10.74 4.25
C PRO A 13 -15.92 -9.87 3.37
N TYR A 14 -15.57 -8.59 3.23
CA TYR A 14 -16.10 -7.79 2.13
C TYR A 14 -15.59 -8.39 0.81
N PRO A 15 -16.44 -8.52 -0.24
CA PRO A 15 -16.12 -9.17 -1.51
C PRO A 15 -15.09 -8.44 -2.41
N ALA A 16 -14.06 -7.84 -1.82
CA ALA A 16 -12.90 -7.27 -2.49
C ALA A 16 -11.62 -8.04 -2.16
N GLN A 17 -10.70 -8.11 -3.13
CA GLN A 17 -9.50 -8.97 -3.08
C GLN A 17 -8.65 -8.77 -1.81
N SER A 18 -8.40 -7.52 -1.41
CA SER A 18 -7.57 -7.19 -0.24
C SER A 18 -8.23 -7.65 1.05
N HIS A 19 -9.54 -7.42 1.21
CA HIS A 19 -10.35 -7.80 2.37
C HIS A 19 -10.39 -9.32 2.53
N MET A 20 -10.70 -10.05 1.45
CA MET A 20 -10.68 -11.52 1.44
C MET A 20 -9.31 -12.08 1.83
N LYS A 21 -8.21 -11.51 1.31
CA LYS A 21 -6.86 -11.98 1.64
C LYS A 21 -6.50 -11.73 3.11
N ALA A 22 -6.88 -10.57 3.66
CA ALA A 22 -6.63 -10.24 5.05
C ALA A 22 -7.40 -11.17 5.99
N MET A 23 -8.70 -11.35 5.75
CA MET A 23 -9.53 -12.24 6.57
C MET A 23 -9.13 -13.71 6.42
N LEU A 24 -8.74 -14.17 5.22
CA LEU A 24 -8.28 -15.55 5.04
C LEU A 24 -7.02 -15.85 5.84
N LYS A 25 -6.12 -14.87 6.01
CA LYS A 25 -4.96 -15.03 6.89
C LYS A 25 -5.37 -15.17 8.35
N LEU A 26 -6.31 -14.32 8.82
CA LEU A 26 -6.84 -14.41 10.18
C LEU A 26 -7.54 -15.76 10.42
N ALA A 27 -8.38 -16.19 9.48
CA ALA A 27 -9.08 -17.48 9.52
C ALA A 27 -8.11 -18.66 9.65
N LYS A 28 -7.00 -18.64 8.89
CA LYS A 28 -5.94 -19.67 9.00
C LYS A 28 -5.25 -19.68 10.36
N LEU A 29 -5.03 -18.51 10.97
CA LEU A 29 -4.46 -18.43 12.31
C LEU A 29 -5.43 -18.96 13.37
N LEU A 30 -6.72 -18.66 13.27
CA LEU A 30 -7.75 -19.18 14.18
C LEU A 30 -7.90 -20.70 14.04
N HIS A 31 -7.89 -21.21 12.81
CA HIS A 31 -7.86 -22.65 12.53
C HIS A 31 -6.66 -23.35 13.16
N HIS A 32 -5.46 -22.76 13.00
CA HIS A 32 -4.24 -23.28 13.63
C HIS A 32 -4.34 -23.32 15.16
N ASN A 33 -5.09 -22.39 15.77
CA ASN A 33 -5.38 -22.36 17.20
C ASN A 33 -6.59 -23.21 17.60
N GLY A 34 -7.00 -24.16 16.75
CA GLY A 34 -8.02 -25.14 17.09
C GLY A 34 -9.46 -24.66 16.90
N CYS A 35 -9.73 -23.58 16.18
CA CYS A 35 -11.11 -23.25 15.78
C CYS A 35 -11.57 -24.10 14.59
N HIS A 36 -12.87 -24.38 14.51
CA HIS A 36 -13.52 -24.81 13.27
C HIS A 36 -13.87 -23.55 12.47
N ILE A 37 -13.50 -23.51 11.18
CA ILE A 37 -13.67 -22.32 10.35
C ILE A 37 -14.66 -22.60 9.21
N THR A 38 -15.63 -21.70 9.04
CA THR A 38 -16.35 -21.55 7.78
C THR A 38 -16.01 -20.20 7.16
N PHE A 39 -15.37 -20.20 6.00
CA PHE A 39 -15.02 -19.00 5.26
C PHE A 39 -16.04 -18.76 4.15
N VAL A 40 -16.78 -17.66 4.24
CA VAL A 40 -17.88 -17.36 3.31
C VAL A 40 -17.38 -16.48 2.19
N ASN A 41 -17.53 -16.92 0.94
CA ASN A 41 -17.27 -16.11 -0.25
C ASN A 41 -18.61 -15.66 -0.87
N THR A 42 -18.58 -14.62 -1.71
CA THR A 42 -19.67 -14.47 -2.67
C THR A 42 -19.53 -15.50 -3.79
N GLU A 43 -20.63 -15.97 -4.37
CA GLU A 43 -20.62 -16.93 -5.49
C GLU A 43 -19.77 -16.42 -6.67
N TYR A 44 -19.83 -15.11 -6.95
CA TYR A 44 -18.98 -14.46 -7.94
C TYR A 44 -17.48 -14.61 -7.61
N ASN A 45 -17.06 -14.27 -6.38
CA ASN A 45 -15.65 -14.38 -5.99
C ASN A 45 -15.17 -15.83 -5.86
N HIS A 46 -16.04 -16.73 -5.39
CA HIS A 46 -15.76 -18.16 -5.32
C HIS A 46 -15.41 -18.71 -6.71
N ARG A 47 -16.25 -18.43 -7.73
CA ARG A 47 -15.98 -18.83 -9.13
C ARG A 47 -14.67 -18.26 -9.67
N ARG A 48 -14.34 -17.01 -9.34
CA ARG A 48 -13.06 -16.39 -9.75
C ARG A 48 -11.86 -17.07 -9.13
N LEU A 49 -11.95 -17.43 -7.85
CA LEU A 49 -10.88 -18.14 -7.15
C LEU A 49 -10.65 -19.53 -7.76
N LEU A 50 -11.72 -20.29 -8.03
CA LEU A 50 -11.63 -21.58 -8.71
C LEU A 50 -11.03 -21.46 -10.11
N LYS A 51 -11.45 -20.46 -10.90
CA LYS A 51 -10.89 -20.21 -12.24
C LYS A 51 -9.40 -19.87 -12.18
N ALA A 52 -8.97 -19.09 -11.20
CA ALA A 52 -7.59 -18.63 -11.08
C ALA A 52 -6.64 -19.68 -10.46
N ARG A 53 -7.14 -20.59 -9.62
CA ARG A 53 -6.33 -21.51 -8.81
C ARG A 53 -6.62 -22.99 -9.04
N GLY A 54 -7.62 -23.31 -9.85
CA GLY A 54 -8.06 -24.67 -10.14
C GLY A 54 -9.34 -25.07 -9.37
N PRO A 55 -10.06 -26.09 -9.87
CA PRO A 55 -11.39 -26.49 -9.36
C PRO A 55 -11.37 -26.99 -7.91
N ASN A 56 -10.24 -27.53 -7.45
CA ASN A 56 -10.10 -28.11 -6.12
C ASN A 56 -9.48 -27.12 -5.10
N SER A 57 -9.29 -25.86 -5.51
CA SER A 57 -8.57 -24.88 -4.69
C SER A 57 -9.34 -24.40 -3.45
N LEU A 58 -10.63 -24.74 -3.36
CA LEU A 58 -11.53 -24.40 -2.26
C LEU A 58 -12.20 -25.64 -1.62
N ASP A 59 -11.68 -26.85 -1.87
CA ASP A 59 -12.21 -28.10 -1.27
C ASP A 59 -12.12 -28.10 0.27
N GLY A 60 -11.30 -27.21 0.84
CA GLY A 60 -11.18 -27.01 2.28
C GLY A 60 -10.52 -28.20 3.01
N LEU A 61 -10.68 -28.20 4.33
CA LEU A 61 -10.33 -29.26 5.26
C LEU A 61 -11.59 -29.63 6.05
N PRO A 62 -11.65 -30.79 6.73
CA PRO A 62 -12.82 -31.17 7.54
C PRO A 62 -13.27 -30.08 8.52
N ASP A 63 -12.32 -29.31 9.05
CA ASP A 63 -12.48 -28.21 10.01
C ASP A 63 -12.16 -26.81 9.45
N PHE A 64 -11.97 -26.69 8.13
CA PHE A 64 -11.83 -25.42 7.42
C PHE A 64 -12.62 -25.49 6.11
N ARG A 65 -13.84 -24.98 6.09
CA ARG A 65 -14.74 -25.10 4.93
C ARG A 65 -14.94 -23.76 4.24
N PHE A 66 -15.24 -23.82 2.96
CA PHE A 66 -15.66 -22.65 2.18
C PHE A 66 -17.15 -22.77 1.85
N GLU A 67 -17.89 -21.70 2.11
CA GLU A 67 -19.31 -21.60 1.76
C GLU A 67 -19.52 -20.38 0.86
N THR A 68 -20.69 -20.32 0.22
CA THR A 68 -21.01 -19.23 -0.70
C THR A 68 -22.32 -18.54 -0.39
N LEU A 69 -22.38 -17.25 -0.71
CA LEU A 69 -23.60 -16.46 -0.72
C LEU A 69 -23.77 -15.72 -2.04
N PRO A 70 -25.00 -15.50 -2.51
CA PRO A 70 -25.25 -14.57 -3.60
C PRO A 70 -24.89 -13.15 -3.13
N ASP A 71 -24.21 -12.38 -3.98
CA ASP A 71 -23.91 -10.96 -3.73
C ASP A 71 -25.08 -10.03 -4.07
N GLY A 72 -26.20 -10.59 -4.52
CA GLY A 72 -27.43 -9.87 -4.90
C GLY A 72 -27.31 -9.07 -6.19
N LEU A 73 -26.21 -9.19 -6.93
CA LEU A 73 -26.02 -8.53 -8.23
C LEU A 73 -26.41 -9.45 -9.40
N PRO A 74 -26.79 -8.89 -10.56
CA PRO A 74 -26.99 -9.69 -11.76
C PRO A 74 -25.74 -10.51 -12.13
N PRO A 75 -25.91 -11.69 -12.74
CA PRO A 75 -24.79 -12.48 -13.22
C PRO A 75 -23.87 -11.65 -14.13
N SER A 76 -22.57 -11.66 -13.83
CA SER A 76 -21.54 -10.99 -14.61
C SER A 76 -20.40 -11.95 -14.94
N ASP A 77 -19.65 -11.65 -16.00
CA ASP A 77 -18.43 -12.40 -16.35
C ASP A 77 -17.41 -12.28 -15.20
N ALA A 78 -16.86 -13.42 -14.78
CA ALA A 78 -15.79 -13.55 -13.79
C ALA A 78 -14.52 -12.74 -14.10
N ASN A 79 -14.34 -12.27 -15.34
CA ASN A 79 -13.23 -11.42 -15.77
C ASN A 79 -13.48 -9.91 -15.53
N VAL A 80 -14.72 -9.49 -15.25
CA VAL A 80 -15.09 -8.08 -15.10
C VAL A 80 -15.20 -7.73 -13.63
N THR A 81 -14.44 -6.75 -13.14
CA THR A 81 -14.55 -6.26 -11.76
C THR A 81 -15.92 -5.66 -11.49
N GLN A 82 -16.55 -6.03 -10.37
CA GLN A 82 -17.83 -5.45 -9.97
C GLN A 82 -17.68 -3.98 -9.57
N GLU A 83 -18.67 -3.17 -9.97
CA GLU A 83 -18.81 -1.77 -9.56
C GLU A 83 -19.02 -1.69 -8.05
N ILE A 84 -18.07 -1.07 -7.33
CA ILE A 84 -18.08 -0.99 -5.87
C ILE A 84 -19.36 -0.35 -5.30
N PRO A 85 -19.91 0.75 -5.86
CA PRO A 85 -21.14 1.34 -5.33
C PRO A 85 -22.35 0.40 -5.40
N SER A 86 -22.52 -0.30 -6.54
CA SER A 86 -23.62 -1.26 -6.74
C SER A 86 -23.50 -2.44 -5.77
N LEU A 87 -22.27 -2.92 -5.57
CA LEU A 87 -21.98 -4.01 -4.64
C LEU A 87 -22.29 -3.60 -3.19
N PHE A 88 -21.90 -2.38 -2.78
CA PHE A 88 -22.19 -1.86 -1.44
C PHE A 88 -23.70 -1.75 -1.18
N GLU A 89 -24.46 -1.23 -2.14
CA GLU A 89 -25.92 -1.13 -2.05
C GLU A 89 -26.58 -2.52 -1.97
N SER A 90 -26.14 -3.46 -2.82
CA SER A 90 -26.68 -4.83 -2.84
C SER A 90 -26.41 -5.57 -1.53
N ILE A 91 -25.19 -5.44 -0.98
CA ILE A 91 -24.82 -6.03 0.33
C ILE A 91 -25.81 -5.61 1.41
N GLY A 92 -26.11 -4.32 1.51
CA GLY A 92 -27.02 -3.79 2.53
C GLY A 92 -28.47 -4.25 2.37
N LYS A 93 -28.92 -4.55 1.15
CA LYS A 93 -30.33 -4.90 0.87
C LYS A 93 -30.60 -6.40 0.82
N ASN A 94 -29.64 -7.18 0.31
CA ASN A 94 -29.93 -8.51 -0.21
C ASN A 94 -29.27 -9.66 0.55
N LEU A 95 -28.26 -9.40 1.40
CA LEU A 95 -27.43 -10.47 1.96
C LEU A 95 -27.88 -10.97 3.35
N LEU A 96 -28.73 -10.24 4.06
CA LEU A 96 -29.19 -10.64 5.40
C LEU A 96 -29.90 -12.00 5.39
N ALA A 97 -30.96 -12.15 4.61
CA ALA A 97 -31.75 -13.38 4.58
C ALA A 97 -30.94 -14.61 4.08
N PRO A 98 -30.16 -14.52 2.98
CA PRO A 98 -29.27 -15.61 2.58
C PRO A 98 -28.25 -15.98 3.65
N PHE A 99 -27.68 -14.99 4.35
CA PHE A 99 -26.69 -15.25 5.40
C PHE A 99 -27.30 -15.94 6.62
N LEU A 100 -28.48 -15.49 7.09
CA LEU A 100 -29.22 -16.16 8.17
C LEU A 100 -29.49 -17.63 7.82
N SER A 101 -30.01 -17.88 6.60
CA SER A 101 -30.27 -19.23 6.12
C SER A 101 -29.01 -20.10 6.09
N LEU A 102 -27.88 -19.54 5.64
CA LEU A 102 -26.59 -20.24 5.61
C LEU A 102 -26.11 -20.59 7.02
N VAL A 103 -26.10 -19.64 7.96
CA VAL A 103 -25.61 -19.88 9.32
C VAL A 103 -26.50 -20.88 10.07
N SER A 104 -27.82 -20.80 9.92
CA SER A 104 -28.75 -21.80 10.49
C SER A 104 -28.50 -23.19 9.90
N LYS A 105 -28.31 -23.29 8.58
CA LYS A 105 -28.01 -24.57 7.91
C LYS A 105 -26.71 -25.19 8.40
N ILE A 106 -25.64 -24.39 8.50
CA ILE A 106 -24.33 -24.87 8.96
C ILE A 106 -24.41 -25.32 10.43
N SER A 107 -25.13 -24.57 11.27
CA SER A 107 -25.28 -24.88 12.69
C SER A 107 -26.10 -26.15 12.94
N ALA A 108 -26.92 -26.56 11.98
CA ALA A 108 -27.71 -27.79 12.02
C ALA A 108 -27.00 -28.99 11.34
N SER A 109 -25.78 -28.82 10.84
CA SER A 109 -25.01 -29.87 10.17
C SER A 109 -24.25 -30.75 11.18
N ASP A 110 -23.47 -31.70 10.65
CA ASP A 110 -22.53 -32.57 11.36
C ASP A 110 -21.29 -31.87 11.98
N VAL A 111 -21.26 -30.53 11.99
CA VAL A 111 -20.16 -29.72 12.55
C VAL A 111 -20.58 -29.04 13.86
N PRO A 112 -19.63 -28.54 14.67
CA PRO A 112 -19.99 -27.75 15.85
C PRO A 112 -20.88 -26.55 15.47
N PRO A 113 -21.86 -26.17 16.32
CA PRO A 113 -22.71 -25.02 16.05
C PRO A 113 -21.89 -23.73 15.97
N VAL A 114 -22.35 -22.76 15.18
CA VAL A 114 -21.63 -21.48 15.03
C VAL A 114 -21.64 -20.73 16.36
N THR A 115 -20.46 -20.41 16.88
CA THR A 115 -20.29 -19.72 18.17
C THR A 115 -19.86 -18.27 18.04
N CYS A 116 -19.36 -17.87 16.86
CA CYS A 116 -18.90 -16.51 16.61
C CYS A 116 -18.91 -16.20 15.10
N ILE A 117 -19.21 -14.95 14.77
CA ILE A 117 -19.06 -14.40 13.42
C ILE A 117 -17.95 -13.36 13.44
N ILE A 118 -16.94 -13.51 12.59
CA ILE A 118 -15.96 -12.45 12.28
C ILE A 118 -16.36 -11.86 10.95
N SER A 119 -16.87 -10.63 10.98
CA SER A 119 -17.41 -9.96 9.81
C SER A 119 -16.54 -8.78 9.41
N ASP A 120 -16.41 -8.55 8.11
CA ASP A 120 -15.79 -7.32 7.64
C ASP A 120 -16.66 -6.12 8.03
N GLY A 121 -16.02 -5.01 8.40
CA GLY A 121 -16.72 -3.81 8.83
C GLY A 121 -17.71 -3.22 7.80
N PHE A 122 -17.56 -3.54 6.51
CA PHE A 122 -18.52 -3.14 5.48
C PHE A 122 -19.70 -4.10 5.29
N MET A 123 -19.68 -5.26 5.94
CA MET A 123 -20.75 -6.26 5.88
C MET A 123 -21.74 -6.03 7.01
N SER A 124 -22.24 -4.79 7.16
CA SER A 124 -22.99 -4.33 8.33
C SER A 124 -24.25 -5.16 8.66
N PHE A 125 -24.87 -5.78 7.66
CA PHE A 125 -26.02 -6.68 7.87
C PHE A 125 -25.73 -7.83 8.83
N THR A 126 -24.45 -8.22 9.02
CA THR A 126 -24.10 -9.30 9.94
C THR A 126 -24.32 -8.92 11.40
N ILE A 127 -24.38 -7.63 11.73
CA ILE A 127 -24.72 -7.16 13.08
C ILE A 127 -26.15 -7.60 13.40
N THR A 128 -27.10 -7.24 12.55
CA THR A 128 -28.49 -7.70 12.65
C THR A 128 -28.59 -9.22 12.63
N ALA A 129 -27.82 -9.90 11.77
CA ALA A 129 -27.82 -11.37 11.75
C ALA A 129 -27.31 -11.98 13.08
N GLY A 130 -26.31 -11.37 13.70
CA GLY A 130 -25.79 -11.80 15.00
C GLY A 130 -26.81 -11.62 16.12
N GLU A 131 -27.55 -10.50 16.11
CA GLU A 131 -28.64 -10.23 17.04
C GLU A 131 -29.77 -11.25 16.89
N GLU A 132 -30.23 -11.51 15.67
CA GLU A 132 -31.31 -12.46 15.39
C GLU A 132 -30.94 -13.91 15.75
N LEU A 133 -29.66 -14.28 15.59
CA LEU A 133 -29.17 -15.62 15.89
C LEU A 133 -28.66 -15.79 17.32
N GLY A 134 -28.51 -14.70 18.08
CA GLY A 134 -27.86 -14.71 19.40
C GLY A 134 -26.37 -15.09 19.33
N ILE A 135 -25.69 -14.81 18.21
CA ILE A 135 -24.29 -15.14 17.97
C ILE A 135 -23.44 -13.86 18.00
N PRO A 136 -22.35 -13.80 18.80
CA PRO A 136 -21.50 -12.63 18.87
C PRO A 136 -20.80 -12.34 17.53
N VAL A 137 -20.83 -11.07 17.13
CA VAL A 137 -20.19 -10.55 15.91
C VAL A 137 -18.98 -9.70 16.27
N ILE A 138 -17.83 -10.04 15.69
CA ILE A 138 -16.59 -9.26 15.78
C ILE A 138 -16.38 -8.57 14.43
N LEU A 139 -16.35 -7.24 14.43
CA LEU A 139 -16.05 -6.47 13.24
C LEU A 139 -14.54 -6.40 12.99
N PHE A 140 -14.12 -6.81 11.80
CA PHE A 140 -12.75 -6.80 11.33
C PHE A 140 -12.60 -5.76 10.21
N PHE A 141 -11.94 -4.65 10.52
CA PHE A 141 -11.62 -3.60 9.55
C PHE A 141 -10.21 -3.80 9.00
N SER A 142 -10.09 -4.19 7.72
CA SER A 142 -8.78 -4.29 7.05
C SER A 142 -8.27 -2.96 6.49
N LEU A 143 -8.98 -1.86 6.74
CA LEU A 143 -8.60 -0.52 6.32
C LEU A 143 -7.47 0.03 7.21
N SER A 144 -6.68 0.97 6.67
CA SER A 144 -5.84 1.80 7.52
C SER A 144 -6.72 2.71 8.40
N ALA A 145 -6.21 3.14 9.56
CA ALA A 145 -6.94 4.08 10.42
C ALA A 145 -7.35 5.36 9.67
N GLY A 146 -6.51 5.86 8.77
CA GLY A 146 -6.85 6.99 7.90
C GLY A 146 -7.98 6.68 6.93
N GLY A 147 -7.96 5.50 6.30
CA GLY A 147 -9.05 5.05 5.42
C GLY A 147 -10.36 4.89 6.18
N PHE A 148 -10.33 4.28 7.37
CA PHE A 148 -11.50 4.17 8.25
C PHE A 148 -12.07 5.55 8.58
N MET A 149 -11.23 6.50 9.00
CA MET A 149 -11.68 7.87 9.29
C MET A 149 -12.27 8.57 8.06
N SER A 150 -11.74 8.32 6.85
CA SER A 150 -12.33 8.86 5.62
C SER A 150 -13.75 8.37 5.38
N PHE A 151 -14.03 7.09 5.63
CA PHE A 151 -15.39 6.55 5.53
C PHE A 151 -16.28 7.07 6.66
N TYR A 152 -15.78 7.10 7.89
CA TYR A 152 -16.53 7.59 9.05
C TYR A 152 -16.92 9.07 8.90
N GLN A 153 -16.02 9.89 8.36
CA GLN A 153 -16.24 11.31 8.12
C GLN A 153 -16.93 11.59 6.78
N TRP A 154 -17.27 10.57 5.99
CA TRP A 154 -17.89 10.76 4.68
C TRP A 154 -19.12 11.67 4.70
N PRO A 155 -20.09 11.53 5.63
CA PRO A 155 -21.23 12.44 5.71
C PRO A 155 -20.82 13.90 5.91
N VAL A 156 -19.84 14.15 6.79
CA VAL A 156 -19.31 15.49 7.07
C VAL A 156 -18.59 16.05 5.84
N LEU A 157 -17.86 15.22 5.10
CA LEU A 157 -17.19 15.63 3.86
C LEU A 157 -18.21 16.01 2.78
N VAL A 158 -19.34 15.28 2.68
CA VAL A 158 -20.44 15.58 1.75
C VAL A 158 -21.13 16.88 2.16
N GLU A 159 -21.48 17.02 3.44
CA GLU A 159 -22.14 18.21 4.00
C GLU A 159 -21.31 19.48 3.75
N LYS A 160 -19.98 19.38 3.90
CA LYS A 160 -19.04 20.48 3.64
C LYS A 160 -18.73 20.70 2.15
N GLY A 161 -19.32 19.92 1.25
CA GLY A 161 -19.09 20.01 -0.19
C GLY A 161 -17.66 19.64 -0.62
N LEU A 162 -16.92 18.91 0.22
CA LEU A 162 -15.55 18.45 -0.05
C LEU A 162 -15.50 17.16 -0.89
N THR A 163 -16.63 16.45 -0.98
CA THR A 163 -16.81 15.25 -1.82
C THR A 163 -18.21 15.25 -2.46
N PRO A 164 -18.39 14.74 -3.70
CA PRO A 164 -17.34 14.25 -4.60
C PRO A 164 -16.44 15.38 -5.10
N LEU A 165 -15.15 15.09 -5.27
CA LEU A 165 -14.18 16.05 -5.80
C LEU A 165 -14.64 16.52 -7.19
N LYS A 166 -14.88 17.83 -7.34
CA LYS A 166 -15.21 18.43 -8.63
C LYS A 166 -13.94 18.50 -9.48
N GLY A 167 -13.88 17.76 -10.60
CA GLY A 167 -12.82 17.84 -11.61
C GLY A 167 -11.95 16.59 -11.86
N GLY A 168 -12.32 15.40 -11.37
CA GLY A 168 -11.42 14.24 -11.34
C GLY A 168 -11.56 13.17 -12.43
N ILE A 169 -12.56 13.22 -13.32
CA ILE A 169 -12.71 12.21 -14.37
C ILE A 169 -12.31 12.87 -15.70
N LEU A 170 -11.01 12.83 -16.01
CA LEU A 170 -10.59 12.92 -17.41
C LEU A 170 -11.21 11.70 -18.09
N HIS A 171 -12.33 11.90 -18.77
CA HIS A 171 -12.75 11.03 -19.85
C HIS A 171 -11.60 11.03 -20.85
N MET A 172 -10.72 10.03 -20.77
CA MET A 172 -9.83 9.72 -21.88
C MET A 172 -10.72 9.14 -22.96
N GLU A 173 -11.31 10.04 -23.76
CA GLU A 173 -11.85 9.68 -25.06
C GLU A 173 -10.74 8.94 -25.80
N VAL A 174 -10.97 7.66 -26.05
CA VAL A 174 -10.07 6.82 -26.83
C VAL A 174 -9.90 7.52 -28.18
N LEU A 175 -8.69 8.05 -28.39
CA LEU A 175 -8.36 8.86 -29.56
C LEU A 175 -8.65 8.06 -30.83
N LYS A 176 -9.51 8.62 -31.68
CA LYS A 176 -10.00 8.00 -32.93
C LYS A 176 -9.08 8.17 -34.14
N ASN A 177 -7.87 8.69 -33.97
CA ASN A 177 -6.90 8.81 -35.06
C ASN A 177 -5.72 7.88 -34.80
N GLY A 178 -5.28 7.13 -35.80
CA GLY A 178 -4.27 6.07 -35.71
C GLY A 178 -2.85 6.47 -35.28
N ASP A 179 -2.67 7.66 -34.72
CA ASP A 179 -1.42 8.12 -34.12
C ASP A 179 -1.39 7.80 -32.63
N LYS A 180 -0.39 7.02 -32.19
CA LYS A 180 -0.21 6.70 -30.77
C LYS A 180 0.12 7.98 -30.00
N PRO A 181 -0.68 8.42 -29.01
CA PRO A 181 -0.32 9.54 -28.14
C PRO A 181 1.01 9.26 -27.42
N HIS A 182 1.89 10.27 -27.41
CA HIS A 182 3.20 10.20 -26.77
C HIS A 182 3.15 10.80 -25.37
N VAL A 183 3.48 9.98 -24.37
CA VAL A 183 3.57 10.36 -22.97
C VAL A 183 5.01 10.40 -22.51
N VAL A 184 5.43 11.52 -21.94
CA VAL A 184 6.68 11.65 -21.20
C VAL A 184 6.40 11.37 -19.72
N CYS A 185 6.97 10.30 -19.16
CA CYS A 185 6.86 9.97 -17.75
C CYS A 185 8.13 10.44 -17.02
N ILE A 186 7.98 11.35 -16.06
CA ILE A 186 9.10 11.89 -15.27
C ILE A 186 8.90 11.64 -13.77
N PRO A 187 9.47 10.56 -13.20
CA PRO A 187 9.45 10.28 -11.78
C PRO A 187 10.32 11.27 -10.99
N SER A 188 10.03 11.43 -9.70
CA SER A 188 11.02 11.95 -8.76
C SER A 188 12.19 10.97 -8.66
N PRO A 189 13.45 11.43 -8.56
CA PRO A 189 14.66 10.60 -8.56
C PRO A 189 14.86 9.69 -7.34
N PHE A 190 13.78 9.27 -6.67
CA PHE A 190 13.77 8.30 -5.58
C PHE A 190 13.31 6.92 -6.07
N GLN A 191 13.93 5.85 -5.55
CA GLN A 191 13.75 4.49 -6.06
C GLN A 191 12.29 3.99 -6.04
N SER A 192 11.53 4.34 -5.01
CA SER A 192 10.10 4.00 -4.90
C SER A 192 9.25 4.73 -5.96
N HIS A 193 9.55 6.01 -6.21
CA HIS A 193 8.87 6.84 -7.20
C HIS A 193 9.11 6.35 -8.62
N ILE A 194 10.37 6.07 -8.96
CA ILE A 194 10.76 5.49 -10.25
C ILE A 194 10.02 4.17 -10.48
N LYS A 195 9.99 3.28 -9.48
CA LYS A 195 9.31 1.98 -9.60
C LYS A 195 7.79 2.12 -9.79
N ALA A 196 7.15 3.06 -9.08
CA ALA A 196 5.73 3.32 -9.21
C ALA A 196 5.38 3.91 -10.58
N MET A 197 6.09 4.94 -11.01
CA MET A 197 5.93 5.56 -12.33
C MET A 197 6.19 4.54 -13.45
N LEU A 198 7.21 3.68 -13.32
CA LEU A 198 7.52 2.68 -14.34
C LEU A 198 6.39 1.65 -14.51
N LYS A 199 5.69 1.30 -13.42
CA LYS A 199 4.49 0.45 -13.52
C LYS A 199 3.37 1.15 -14.27
N LEU A 200 3.11 2.42 -13.98
CA LEU A 200 2.11 3.23 -14.70
C LEU A 200 2.47 3.35 -16.19
N ALA A 201 3.73 3.66 -16.49
CA ALA A 201 4.24 3.76 -17.85
C ALA A 201 4.04 2.45 -18.65
N LYS A 202 4.30 1.29 -18.04
CA LYS A 202 4.04 -0.02 -18.67
C LYS A 202 2.55 -0.27 -18.92
N LEU A 203 1.66 0.19 -18.03
CA LEU A 203 0.22 0.09 -18.23
C LEU A 203 -0.26 0.99 -19.37
N LEU A 204 0.26 2.22 -19.45
CA LEU A 204 -0.02 3.14 -20.56
C LEU A 204 0.49 2.57 -21.88
N HIS A 205 1.71 2.03 -21.92
CA HIS A 205 2.24 1.35 -23.10
C HIS A 205 1.35 0.20 -23.57
N HIS A 206 0.89 -0.66 -22.66
CA HIS A 206 -0.06 -1.73 -22.98
C HIS A 206 -1.42 -1.20 -23.49
N LYS A 207 -1.77 0.05 -23.18
CA LYS A 207 -2.96 0.73 -23.70
C LYS A 207 -2.73 1.46 -25.03
N GLY A 208 -1.55 1.31 -25.63
CA GLY A 208 -1.23 1.82 -26.97
C GLY A 208 -0.52 3.18 -26.98
N PHE A 209 -0.07 3.69 -25.84
CA PHE A 209 0.67 4.95 -25.76
C PHE A 209 2.15 4.73 -26.14
N HIS A 210 2.73 5.69 -26.86
CA HIS A 210 4.19 5.79 -27.01
C HIS A 210 4.77 6.39 -25.72
N ILE A 211 5.76 5.74 -25.11
CA ILE A 211 6.30 6.14 -23.82
C ILE A 211 7.74 6.62 -23.96
N THR A 212 8.03 7.79 -23.41
CA THR A 212 9.39 8.18 -23.03
C THR A 212 9.48 8.25 -21.52
N PHE A 213 10.29 7.38 -20.92
CA PHE A 213 10.55 7.34 -19.49
C PHE A 213 11.84 8.09 -19.18
N VAL A 214 11.75 9.16 -18.41
CA VAL A 214 12.89 10.03 -18.11
C VAL A 214 13.52 9.64 -16.78
N ASN A 215 14.81 9.29 -16.81
CA ASN A 215 15.62 9.12 -15.61
C ASN A 215 16.52 10.35 -15.41
N THR A 216 17.01 10.56 -14.18
CA THR A 216 18.23 11.36 -14.04
C THR A 216 19.43 10.57 -14.56
N GLU A 217 20.45 11.23 -15.09
CA GLU A 217 21.68 10.57 -15.53
C GLU A 217 22.31 9.71 -14.42
N TYR A 218 22.30 10.21 -13.19
CA TYR A 218 22.76 9.48 -12.00
C TYR A 218 21.99 8.16 -11.81
N ASN A 219 20.65 8.20 -11.80
CA ASN A 219 19.83 7.00 -11.62
C ASN A 219 19.95 6.04 -12.82
N HIS A 220 20.04 6.57 -14.03
CA HIS A 220 20.21 5.77 -15.24
C HIS A 220 21.51 4.95 -15.17
N LYS A 221 22.64 5.58 -14.83
CA LYS A 221 23.94 4.90 -14.65
C LYS A 221 23.86 3.80 -13.58
N ARG A 222 23.16 4.05 -12.47
CA ARG A 222 22.98 3.04 -11.40
C ARG A 222 22.16 1.84 -11.87
N PHE A 223 21.11 2.05 -12.66
CA PHE A 223 20.34 0.94 -13.22
C PHE A 223 21.17 0.07 -14.16
N LEU A 224 21.96 0.69 -15.06
CA LEU A 224 22.84 -0.03 -15.96
C LEU A 224 23.90 -0.83 -15.21
N LYS A 225 24.51 -0.25 -14.16
CA LYS A 225 25.47 -0.96 -13.30
C LYS A 225 24.81 -2.16 -12.59
N ALA A 226 23.60 -1.99 -12.06
CA ALA A 226 22.93 -3.02 -11.26
C ALA A 226 22.27 -4.14 -12.09
N ARG A 227 21.87 -3.86 -13.34
CA ARG A 227 21.07 -4.78 -14.16
C ARG A 227 21.71 -5.13 -15.51
N GLY A 228 22.85 -4.55 -15.83
CA GLY A 228 23.57 -4.72 -17.08
C GLY A 228 23.34 -3.59 -18.08
N PRO A 229 24.24 -3.45 -19.07
CA PRO A 229 24.27 -2.33 -20.02
C PRO A 229 23.01 -2.25 -20.91
N ASN A 230 22.35 -3.38 -21.14
CA ASN A 230 21.19 -3.50 -22.00
C ASN A 230 19.86 -3.45 -21.23
N SER A 231 19.90 -3.21 -19.91
CA SER A 231 18.71 -3.28 -19.05
C SER A 231 17.70 -2.16 -19.25
N LEU A 232 18.12 -1.10 -19.96
CA LEU A 232 17.31 0.03 -20.37
C LEU A 232 17.20 0.11 -21.90
N ASP A 233 17.53 -0.98 -22.61
CA ASP A 233 17.21 -1.13 -24.03
C ASP A 233 15.69 -1.19 -24.13
N GLY A 234 15.12 -0.08 -24.59
CA GLY A 234 13.69 0.10 -24.73
C GLY A 234 13.12 -0.66 -25.93
N PHE A 235 11.83 -0.43 -26.18
CA PHE A 235 11.17 -0.77 -27.44
C PHE A 235 11.06 0.49 -28.31
N PRO A 236 10.78 0.37 -29.61
CA PRO A 236 10.57 1.54 -30.47
C PRO A 236 9.56 2.54 -29.89
N ASP A 237 8.50 2.05 -29.24
CA ASP A 237 7.45 2.84 -28.59
C ASP A 237 7.53 2.88 -27.05
N PHE A 238 8.66 2.45 -26.47
CA PHE A 238 8.96 2.59 -25.04
C PHE A 238 10.46 2.89 -24.88
N GLN A 239 10.81 4.16 -24.71
CA GLN A 239 12.20 4.59 -24.68
C GLN A 239 12.59 5.12 -23.30
N PHE A 240 13.83 4.88 -22.88
CA PHE A 240 14.42 5.54 -21.73
C PHE A 240 15.28 6.72 -22.19
N LYS A 241 15.08 7.89 -21.58
CA LYS A 241 15.88 9.09 -21.81
C LYS A 241 16.42 9.62 -20.49
N THR A 242 17.40 10.51 -20.56
CA THR A 242 18.05 11.09 -19.38
C THR A 242 18.03 12.60 -19.40
N ILE A 243 17.97 13.18 -18.21
CA ILE A 243 18.30 14.58 -17.95
C ILE A 243 19.29 14.67 -16.79
N PRO A 244 20.15 15.69 -16.74
CA PRO A 244 20.97 15.96 -15.56
C PRO A 244 20.07 16.31 -14.37
N ASP A 245 20.49 15.89 -13.17
CA ASP A 245 19.83 16.26 -11.91
C ASP A 245 20.36 17.57 -11.32
N GLY A 246 21.33 18.21 -11.97
CA GLY A 246 21.91 19.50 -11.57
C GLY A 246 22.80 19.44 -10.33
N LEU A 247 23.15 18.24 -9.84
CA LEU A 247 24.08 18.07 -8.73
C LEU A 247 25.52 17.87 -9.23
N PRO A 248 26.55 18.20 -8.42
CA PRO A 248 27.93 17.89 -8.75
C PRO A 248 28.13 16.39 -8.99
N PRO A 249 29.08 16.00 -9.85
CA PRO A 249 29.44 14.59 -10.02
C PRO A 249 29.80 13.98 -8.66
N SER A 250 29.23 12.82 -8.35
CA SER A 250 29.63 12.06 -7.16
C SER A 250 30.89 11.25 -7.47
N ASP A 251 31.85 11.29 -6.54
CA ASP A 251 33.11 10.53 -6.61
C ASP A 251 32.89 9.00 -6.57
N SER A 252 31.70 8.54 -6.15
CA SER A 252 31.31 7.13 -6.22
C SER A 252 29.89 6.94 -6.75
N ALA A 253 29.69 5.92 -7.59
CA ALA A 253 28.38 5.56 -8.15
C ALA A 253 27.39 4.97 -7.13
N ASP A 254 27.86 4.69 -5.91
CA ASP A 254 27.11 4.02 -4.85
C ASP A 254 26.72 4.97 -3.70
N SER A 255 27.18 6.23 -3.71
CA SER A 255 26.81 7.23 -2.70
C SER A 255 25.33 7.60 -2.83
N SER A 256 24.61 7.76 -1.72
CA SER A 256 23.23 8.27 -1.76
C SER A 256 23.25 9.80 -1.92
N GLN A 257 22.41 10.35 -2.79
CA GLN A 257 22.29 11.79 -2.95
C GLN A 257 21.59 12.41 -1.71
N CYS A 258 22.07 13.56 -1.27
CA CYS A 258 21.42 14.33 -0.22
C CYS A 258 20.03 14.78 -0.70
N ILE A 259 18.98 14.38 0.04
CA ILE A 259 17.58 14.68 -0.32
C ILE A 259 17.36 16.19 -0.44
N LEU A 260 17.89 16.99 0.49
CA LEU A 260 17.71 18.44 0.49
C LEU A 260 18.34 19.11 -0.74
N SER A 261 19.58 18.73 -1.06
CA SER A 261 20.29 19.25 -2.24
C SER A 261 19.58 18.87 -3.53
N LEU A 262 19.06 17.63 -3.62
CA LEU A 262 18.32 17.15 -4.77
C LEU A 262 16.98 17.90 -4.93
N CYS A 263 16.24 18.13 -3.84
CA CYS A 263 15.02 18.94 -3.84
C CYS A 263 15.26 20.39 -4.24
N GLU A 264 16.40 20.97 -3.85
CA GLU A 264 16.81 22.31 -4.30
C GLU A 264 17.16 22.31 -5.79
N SER A 265 17.90 21.31 -6.26
CA SER A 265 18.29 21.19 -7.67
C SER A 265 17.11 20.93 -8.60
N ILE A 266 16.15 20.10 -8.20
CA ILE A 266 14.87 19.90 -8.92
C ILE A 266 14.18 21.24 -9.16
N ARG A 267 14.14 22.11 -8.13
CA ARG A 267 13.49 23.42 -8.22
C ARG A 267 14.24 24.41 -9.10
N LYS A 268 15.57 24.41 -9.08
CA LYS A 268 16.39 25.45 -9.70
C LYS A 268 16.94 25.08 -11.08
N ASN A 269 17.25 23.81 -11.29
CA ASN A 269 18.17 23.39 -12.36
C ASN A 269 17.56 22.45 -13.39
N MET A 270 16.44 21.78 -13.09
CA MET A 270 15.92 20.69 -13.94
C MET A 270 14.98 21.14 -15.07
N ILE A 271 14.44 22.36 -15.02
CA ILE A 271 13.49 22.84 -16.06
C ILE A 271 14.13 22.97 -17.44
N SER A 272 15.29 23.63 -17.55
CA SER A 272 15.97 23.87 -18.84
C SER A 272 16.38 22.57 -19.54
N PRO A 273 17.03 21.60 -18.86
CA PRO A 273 17.32 20.30 -19.46
C PRO A 273 16.06 19.52 -19.87
N PHE A 274 14.98 19.63 -19.11
CA PHE A 274 13.71 18.98 -19.45
C PHE A 274 13.05 19.59 -20.69
N LEU A 275 12.99 20.93 -20.79
CA LEU A 275 12.51 21.63 -21.98
C LEU A 275 13.31 21.25 -23.23
N SER A 276 14.63 21.17 -23.09
CA SER A 276 15.54 20.76 -24.16
C SER A 276 15.26 19.32 -24.62
N LEU A 277 15.01 18.41 -23.68
CA LEU A 277 14.63 17.03 -24.00
C LEU A 277 13.30 16.98 -24.77
N VAL A 278 12.27 17.68 -24.31
CA VAL A 278 10.96 17.67 -24.98
C VAL A 278 11.05 18.30 -26.37
N ALA A 279 11.83 19.37 -26.53
CA ALA A 279 12.10 19.96 -27.84
C ALA A 279 12.77 18.95 -28.79
N MET A 280 13.78 18.20 -28.33
CA MET A 280 14.40 17.14 -29.12
C MET A 280 13.43 16.02 -29.50
N LEU A 281 12.54 15.62 -28.58
CA LEU A 281 11.53 14.59 -28.86
C LEU A 281 10.50 15.04 -29.90
N ASN A 282 10.25 16.35 -29.99
CA ASN A 282 9.32 16.94 -30.95
C ASN A 282 9.97 17.30 -32.29
N ASP A 283 11.29 17.24 -32.39
CA ASP A 283 12.01 17.53 -33.62
C ASP A 283 11.86 16.36 -34.62
N LYS A 284 11.07 16.60 -35.67
CA LYS A 284 10.79 15.64 -36.74
C LYS A 284 12.03 15.25 -37.55
N SER A 285 13.10 16.06 -37.53
CA SER A 285 14.34 15.77 -38.23
C SER A 285 15.23 14.74 -37.50
N ALA A 286 15.08 14.61 -36.18
CA ALA A 286 15.81 13.66 -35.33
C ALA A 286 15.13 12.29 -35.17
N ALA A 287 13.88 12.16 -35.66
CA ALA A 287 13.01 11.00 -35.43
C ALA A 287 13.19 9.86 -36.44
N ALA A 288 14.18 9.92 -37.34
CA ALA A 288 14.46 8.85 -38.29
C ALA A 288 15.17 7.67 -37.58
N SER A 289 14.37 6.83 -36.91
CA SER A 289 14.82 5.49 -36.47
C SER A 289 14.46 4.44 -37.52
N SER A 290 15.07 3.25 -37.43
CA SER A 290 14.72 2.08 -38.25
C SER A 290 13.27 1.60 -38.08
N TYR A 291 12.49 2.20 -37.18
CA TYR A 291 11.12 1.83 -36.82
C TYR A 291 10.08 2.93 -37.06
N GLY A 292 10.45 4.02 -37.76
CA GLY A 292 9.56 5.14 -38.10
C GLY A 292 9.77 6.39 -37.25
N VAL A 293 8.99 7.43 -37.56
CA VAL A 293 9.01 8.76 -36.90
C VAL A 293 8.22 8.68 -35.58
N ALA A 294 8.89 8.95 -34.46
CA ALA A 294 8.22 9.02 -33.16
C ALA A 294 7.16 10.16 -33.14
N PRO A 295 5.97 9.93 -32.57
CA PRO A 295 4.96 10.98 -32.46
C PRO A 295 5.42 12.12 -31.54
N PRO A 296 4.97 13.37 -31.78
CA PRO A 296 5.26 14.48 -30.87
C PRO A 296 4.66 14.24 -29.49
N VAL A 297 5.29 14.78 -28.45
CA VAL A 297 4.83 14.69 -27.06
C VAL A 297 3.46 15.35 -26.92
N THR A 298 2.48 14.55 -26.48
CA THR A 298 1.08 15.00 -26.30
C THR A 298 0.69 15.16 -24.83
N CYS A 299 1.45 14.58 -23.90
CA CYS A 299 1.15 14.60 -22.47
C CYS A 299 2.41 14.36 -21.64
N ILE A 300 2.47 15.00 -20.47
CA ILE A 300 3.50 14.76 -19.45
C ILE A 300 2.82 14.12 -18.24
N VAL A 301 3.28 12.94 -17.82
CA VAL A 301 2.92 12.35 -16.51
C VAL A 301 4.07 12.62 -15.56
N SER A 302 3.86 13.56 -14.64
CA SER A 302 4.89 14.08 -13.75
C SER A 302 4.68 13.61 -12.33
N ASP A 303 5.77 13.27 -11.65
CA ASP A 303 5.71 13.03 -10.21
C ASP A 303 5.34 14.30 -9.44
N GLY A 304 4.56 14.14 -8.36
CA GLY A 304 4.16 15.22 -7.46
C GLY A 304 5.29 16.14 -6.98
N PHE A 305 6.52 15.61 -6.86
CA PHE A 305 7.68 16.39 -6.42
C PHE A 305 8.44 17.10 -7.56
N MET A 306 8.09 16.82 -8.81
CA MET A 306 8.74 17.40 -10.00
C MET A 306 7.98 18.64 -10.48
N SER A 307 7.71 19.58 -9.57
CA SER A 307 6.78 20.70 -9.80
C SER A 307 7.16 21.63 -10.95
N PHE A 308 8.45 21.70 -11.32
CA PHE A 308 8.91 22.49 -12.48
C PHE A 308 8.25 22.06 -13.79
N THR A 309 7.75 20.83 -13.87
CA THR A 309 7.06 20.30 -15.06
C THR A 309 5.72 20.98 -15.32
N ILE A 310 5.10 21.60 -14.31
CA ILE A 310 3.89 22.42 -14.48
C ILE A 310 4.23 23.62 -15.37
N THR A 311 5.26 24.39 -14.97
CA THR A 311 5.78 25.51 -15.76
C THR A 311 6.23 25.06 -17.15
N ALA A 312 6.95 23.94 -17.26
CA ALA A 312 7.34 23.41 -18.56
C ALA A 312 6.14 23.03 -19.44
N GLY A 313 5.08 22.47 -18.87
CA GLY A 313 3.85 22.14 -19.58
C GLY A 313 3.11 23.39 -20.08
N GLU A 314 3.06 24.44 -19.26
CA GLU A 314 2.51 25.75 -19.64
C GLU A 314 3.30 26.38 -20.80
N GLU A 315 4.64 26.40 -20.72
CA GLU A 315 5.52 26.93 -21.77
C GLU A 315 5.39 26.16 -23.09
N LEU A 316 5.20 24.85 -23.02
CA LEU A 316 5.10 23.97 -24.19
C LEU A 316 3.67 23.81 -24.72
N GLY A 317 2.65 24.26 -23.99
CA GLY A 317 1.25 23.99 -24.29
C GLY A 317 0.88 22.50 -24.21
N ILE A 318 1.60 21.73 -23.38
CA ILE A 318 1.41 20.27 -23.22
C ILE A 318 0.73 20.01 -21.87
N PRO A 319 -0.37 19.23 -21.83
CA PRO A 319 -1.03 18.90 -20.58
C PRO A 319 -0.14 18.09 -19.64
N VAL A 320 -0.16 18.44 -18.35
CA VAL A 320 0.58 17.77 -17.28
C VAL A 320 -0.38 17.06 -16.33
N VAL A 321 -0.20 15.76 -16.18
CA VAL A 321 -0.89 14.93 -15.19
C VAL A 321 0.03 14.70 -14.01
N MET A 322 -0.34 15.20 -12.84
CA MET A 322 0.41 14.99 -11.61
C MET A 322 0.11 13.61 -11.01
N PHE A 323 1.13 12.79 -10.83
CA PHE A 323 1.09 11.47 -10.23
C PHE A 323 1.81 11.50 -8.88
N PHE A 324 1.02 11.52 -7.80
CA PHE A 324 1.55 11.40 -6.44
C PHE A 324 1.65 9.94 -6.06
N THR A 325 2.87 9.45 -5.84
CA THR A 325 3.13 8.07 -5.39
C THR A 325 3.00 7.90 -3.87
N LEU A 326 2.80 9.01 -3.14
CA LEU A 326 2.54 9.03 -1.71
C LEU A 326 1.11 8.56 -1.41
N SER A 327 0.92 7.97 -0.23
CA SER A 327 -0.43 7.79 0.31
C SER A 327 -1.08 9.16 0.56
N ALA A 328 -2.42 9.22 0.51
CA ALA A 328 -3.15 10.45 0.79
C ALA A 328 -2.79 11.06 2.17
N CYS A 329 -2.54 10.22 3.19
CA CYS A 329 -2.09 10.70 4.50
C CYS A 329 -0.65 11.23 4.47
N GLY A 330 0.26 10.62 3.71
CA GLY A 330 1.62 11.14 3.51
C GLY A 330 1.60 12.48 2.78
N PHE A 331 0.81 12.59 1.72
CA PHE A 331 0.56 13.84 1.00
C PHE A 331 0.03 14.94 1.94
N MET A 332 -0.97 14.64 2.76
CA MET A 332 -1.49 15.60 3.75
C MET A 332 -0.44 16.03 4.77
N GLY A 333 0.47 15.14 5.17
CA GLY A 333 1.61 15.48 6.03
C GLY A 333 2.52 16.54 5.40
N PHE A 334 2.85 16.40 4.11
CA PHE A 334 3.61 17.42 3.37
C PHE A 334 2.82 18.71 3.15
N TYR A 335 1.56 18.59 2.75
CA TYR A 335 0.69 19.74 2.50
C TYR A 335 0.48 20.60 3.76
N GLN A 336 0.31 19.95 4.91
CA GLN A 336 0.12 20.61 6.19
C GLN A 336 1.44 20.99 6.88
N PHE A 337 2.60 20.65 6.30
CA PHE A 337 3.90 20.85 6.96
C PHE A 337 4.13 22.31 7.36
N HIS A 338 3.74 23.27 6.51
CA HIS A 338 3.82 24.69 6.84
C HIS A 338 2.91 25.06 8.02
N ALA A 339 1.67 24.59 8.02
CA ALA A 339 0.75 24.80 9.14
C ALA A 339 1.24 24.13 10.44
N LEU A 340 1.93 22.99 10.33
CA LEU A 340 2.58 22.34 11.48
C LEU A 340 3.77 23.18 11.99
N LEU A 341 4.56 23.80 11.11
CA LEU A 341 5.66 24.70 11.48
C LEU A 341 5.11 25.95 12.19
N GLU A 342 4.10 26.60 11.61
CA GLU A 342 3.45 27.79 12.18
C GLU A 342 2.86 27.53 13.55
N LYS A 343 2.32 26.32 13.77
CA LYS A 343 1.76 25.90 15.05
C LYS A 343 2.81 25.37 16.04
N GLY A 344 4.09 25.37 15.67
CA GLY A 344 5.18 24.85 16.51
C GLY A 344 5.11 23.35 16.76
N LEU A 345 4.41 22.60 15.91
CA LEU A 345 4.25 21.14 16.00
C LEU A 345 5.39 20.38 15.29
N THR A 346 6.24 21.08 14.54
CA THR A 346 7.46 20.57 13.89
C THR A 346 8.50 21.71 13.79
N PRO A 347 9.83 21.44 13.73
CA PRO A 347 10.47 20.15 14.00
C PRO A 347 10.11 19.68 15.41
N LEU A 348 9.90 18.38 15.56
CA LEU A 348 9.76 17.79 16.89
C LEU A 348 11.01 18.18 17.66
N LYS A 349 10.85 18.90 18.78
CA LYS A 349 11.96 19.15 19.69
C LYS A 349 12.49 17.77 20.14
N ASP A 350 13.78 17.64 20.39
CA ASP A 350 14.32 16.46 21.07
C ASP A 350 13.61 16.34 22.41
N VAL A 351 12.61 15.48 22.45
CA VAL A 351 11.91 15.08 23.64
C VAL A 351 12.28 13.62 23.77
N ASP A 352 13.04 13.32 24.83
CA ASP A 352 13.22 11.97 25.34
C ASP A 352 11.91 11.21 25.16
N ALA A 353 11.93 10.14 24.36
CA ALA A 353 10.75 9.40 23.95
C ALA A 353 9.79 9.24 25.14
N PRO A 354 8.53 9.72 25.06
CA PRO A 354 7.65 9.75 26.21
C PRO A 354 7.49 8.36 26.82
N GLN A 355 7.94 8.25 28.08
CA GLN A 355 7.61 7.17 28.99
C GLN A 355 6.08 7.03 29.06
N HIS A 356 5.61 5.77 29.09
CA HIS A 356 4.22 5.27 29.27
C HIS A 356 3.52 4.61 28.05
N ILE A 357 4.03 3.45 27.63
CA ILE A 357 3.21 2.27 27.25
C ILE A 357 3.62 1.15 28.22
N PRO A 358 3.11 1.12 29.47
CA PRO A 358 3.87 0.48 30.56
C PRO A 358 4.05 -1.02 30.44
N SER A 359 3.25 -1.78 29.68
CA SER A 359 3.45 -3.24 29.63
C SER A 359 4.49 -3.66 28.58
N LEU A 360 4.37 -3.21 27.33
CA LEU A 360 5.25 -3.69 26.24
C LEU A 360 6.60 -2.93 26.20
N ALA A 361 6.59 -1.60 26.37
CA ALA A 361 7.81 -0.79 26.34
C ALA A 361 8.69 -0.96 27.58
N GLU A 362 8.13 -1.41 28.70
CA GLU A 362 8.91 -1.78 29.89
C GLU A 362 9.29 -3.27 29.91
N SER A 363 8.45 -4.17 29.39
CA SER A 363 8.76 -5.61 29.39
C SER A 363 9.77 -5.98 28.32
N LEU A 364 9.75 -5.36 27.14
CA LEU A 364 10.67 -5.71 26.06
C LEU A 364 12.14 -5.42 26.44
N PRO A 365 12.53 -4.23 26.92
CA PRO A 365 13.89 -4.00 27.40
C PRO A 365 14.29 -4.89 28.57
N ARG A 366 13.38 -5.15 29.53
CA ARG A 366 13.68 -5.97 30.71
C ARG A 366 13.80 -7.47 30.40
N ASN A 367 12.93 -8.00 29.54
CA ASN A 367 12.77 -9.44 29.34
C ASN A 367 13.40 -9.93 28.04
N ALA A 368 13.53 -9.08 27.01
CA ALA A 368 14.02 -9.50 25.70
C ALA A 368 15.52 -9.21 25.48
N LEU A 369 16.11 -8.24 26.20
CA LEU A 369 17.53 -7.90 26.03
C LEU A 369 18.46 -9.08 26.33
N ALA A 370 18.37 -9.67 27.52
CA ALA A 370 19.27 -10.76 27.91
C ALA A 370 19.13 -12.03 27.04
N PRO A 371 17.90 -12.52 26.74
CA PRO A 371 17.76 -13.64 25.79
C PRO A 371 18.27 -13.30 24.39
N PHE A 372 18.10 -12.06 23.93
CA PHE A 372 18.56 -11.64 22.62
C PHE A 372 20.09 -11.55 22.54
N LEU A 373 20.76 -11.00 23.56
CA LEU A 373 22.22 -11.02 23.68
C LEU A 373 22.76 -12.46 23.68
N SER A 374 22.11 -13.35 24.46
CA SER A 374 22.47 -14.77 24.50
C SER A 374 22.31 -15.45 23.13
N LEU A 375 21.24 -15.14 22.41
CA LEU A 375 21.02 -15.65 21.05
C LEU A 375 22.11 -15.18 20.08
N VAL A 376 22.44 -13.88 20.08
CA VAL A 376 23.46 -13.34 19.17
C VAL A 376 24.85 -13.90 19.51
N SER A 377 25.18 -14.04 20.79
CA SER A 377 26.42 -14.70 21.22
C SER A 377 26.48 -16.13 20.71
N LYS A 378 25.40 -16.91 20.91
CA LYS A 378 25.34 -18.30 20.43
C LYS A 378 25.50 -18.40 18.91
N LEU A 379 24.86 -17.52 18.15
CA LEU A 379 25.00 -17.49 16.69
C LEU A 379 26.45 -17.18 16.26
N ASN A 380 27.15 -16.31 17.00
CA ASN A 380 28.55 -16.00 16.75
C ASN A 380 29.48 -17.17 17.15
N ASP A 381 29.19 -17.87 18.24
CA ASP A 381 29.94 -19.06 18.68
C ASP A 381 29.73 -20.25 17.73
N ASP A 382 28.50 -20.45 17.27
CA ASP A 382 28.14 -21.45 16.26
C ASP A 382 28.81 -21.13 14.91
N SER A 383 28.92 -19.84 14.55
CA SER A 383 29.67 -19.36 13.39
C SER A 383 31.18 -19.64 13.51
N ALA A 384 31.76 -19.46 14.70
CA ALA A 384 33.17 -19.76 14.94
C ALA A 384 33.49 -21.27 14.86
N SER A 385 32.51 -22.13 15.16
CA SER A 385 32.67 -23.59 15.19
C SER A 385 32.21 -24.31 13.91
N THR A 386 31.45 -23.65 13.04
CA THR A 386 30.90 -24.24 11.80
C THR A 386 31.58 -23.64 10.56
N PRO A 387 32.30 -24.45 9.74
CA PRO A 387 32.93 -23.96 8.52
C PRO A 387 31.89 -23.36 7.54
N GLY A 388 31.97 -22.05 7.31
CA GLY A 388 31.15 -21.33 6.31
C GLY A 388 29.95 -20.56 6.86
N ALA A 389 29.67 -20.60 8.16
CA ALA A 389 28.65 -19.75 8.78
C ALA A 389 29.26 -18.39 9.16
N PRO A 390 28.77 -17.25 8.64
CA PRO A 390 29.30 -15.92 8.99
C PRO A 390 28.75 -15.42 10.33
N PRO A 391 29.51 -14.58 11.07
CA PRO A 391 29.03 -13.98 12.32
C PRO A 391 27.93 -12.95 12.03
N VAL A 392 27.16 -12.61 13.07
CA VAL A 392 26.15 -11.54 13.01
C VAL A 392 26.87 -10.20 12.86
N THR A 393 26.69 -9.56 11.70
CA THR A 393 27.33 -8.26 11.37
C THR A 393 26.34 -7.09 11.30
N CYS A 394 25.04 -7.35 11.40
CA CYS A 394 24.01 -6.33 11.45
C CYS A 394 22.74 -6.88 12.12
N ILE A 395 22.07 -6.04 12.90
CA ILE A 395 20.75 -6.31 13.46
C ILE A 395 19.73 -5.45 12.72
N VAL A 396 18.74 -6.07 12.07
CA VAL A 396 17.63 -5.35 11.42
C VAL A 396 16.40 -5.52 12.30
N SER A 397 15.89 -4.41 12.83
CA SER A 397 14.90 -4.43 13.91
C SER A 397 13.75 -3.46 13.67
N ASP A 398 12.58 -3.81 14.20
CA ASP A 398 11.44 -2.89 14.22
C ASP A 398 11.67 -1.79 15.27
N GLY A 399 11.22 -0.56 14.99
CA GLY A 399 11.41 0.60 15.86
C GLY A 399 10.83 0.50 17.27
N PHE A 400 9.91 -0.43 17.53
CA PHE A 400 9.41 -0.70 18.88
C PHE A 400 10.29 -1.66 19.69
N MET A 401 11.22 -2.36 19.05
CA MET A 401 12.11 -3.32 19.68
C MET A 401 13.37 -2.62 20.20
N SER A 402 13.19 -1.59 21.04
CA SER A 402 14.29 -0.72 21.51
C SER A 402 15.46 -1.47 22.14
N PHE A 403 15.22 -2.64 22.74
CA PHE A 403 16.26 -3.52 23.27
C PHE A 403 17.29 -3.97 22.22
N SER A 404 16.92 -4.02 20.93
CA SER A 404 17.88 -4.38 19.87
C SER A 404 18.91 -3.29 19.63
N ILE A 405 18.55 -2.02 19.90
CA ILE A 405 19.47 -0.87 19.81
C ILE A 405 20.50 -0.99 20.93
N THR A 406 20.04 -1.25 22.16
CA THR A 406 20.91 -1.52 23.31
C THR A 406 21.80 -2.74 23.06
N ALA A 407 21.25 -3.84 22.57
CA ALA A 407 22.01 -5.06 22.27
C ALA A 407 23.08 -4.83 21.19
N GLY A 408 22.75 -4.09 20.12
CA GLY A 408 23.72 -3.75 19.09
C GLY A 408 24.85 -2.86 19.62
N ALA A 409 24.53 -1.91 20.50
CA ALA A 409 25.54 -1.10 21.17
C ALA A 409 26.46 -1.95 22.07
N GLU A 410 25.90 -2.88 22.86
CA GLU A 410 26.68 -3.79 23.72
C GLU A 410 27.58 -4.75 22.91
N LEU A 411 27.10 -5.21 21.75
CA LEU A 411 27.81 -6.17 20.91
C LEU A 411 28.72 -5.51 19.85
N GLY A 412 28.69 -4.17 19.72
CA GLY A 412 29.38 -3.45 18.65
C GLY A 412 28.84 -3.76 17.25
N ILE A 413 27.57 -4.18 17.14
CA ILE A 413 26.92 -4.56 15.89
C ILE A 413 25.99 -3.43 15.42
N PRO A 414 26.10 -2.93 14.18
CA PRO A 414 25.23 -1.89 13.67
C PRO A 414 23.76 -2.35 13.62
N VAL A 415 22.87 -1.47 14.08
CA VAL A 415 21.42 -1.71 14.12
C VAL A 415 20.72 -0.85 13.09
N VAL A 416 19.98 -1.48 12.18
CA VAL A 416 19.09 -0.83 11.24
C VAL A 416 17.68 -0.91 11.78
N VAL A 417 17.10 0.23 12.10
CA VAL A 417 15.74 0.33 12.62
C VAL A 417 14.77 0.70 11.50
N PHE A 418 13.69 -0.06 11.36
CA PHE A 418 12.59 0.29 10.47
C PHE A 418 11.29 0.44 11.26
N PHE A 419 10.49 1.44 10.92
CA PHE A 419 9.13 1.57 11.46
C PHE A 419 8.17 0.92 10.47
N SER A 420 7.69 -0.29 10.81
CA SER A 420 6.74 -1.02 9.95
C SER A 420 5.34 -0.37 9.93
N MET A 421 5.06 0.49 10.91
CA MET A 421 3.78 1.19 11.02
C MET A 421 3.64 2.32 10.00
N SER A 422 2.40 2.56 9.55
CA SER A 422 2.09 3.74 8.75
C SER A 422 2.43 5.05 9.48
N ALA A 423 2.77 6.11 8.76
CA ALA A 423 3.07 7.42 9.35
C ALA A 423 1.94 7.96 10.25
N CYS A 424 0.66 7.70 9.91
CA CYS A 424 -0.46 8.07 10.77
C CYS A 424 -0.55 7.20 12.03
N GLY A 425 -0.20 5.92 11.94
CA GLY A 425 0.05 5.09 13.12
C GLY A 425 1.15 5.72 13.98
N PHE A 426 2.34 5.94 13.41
CA PHE A 426 3.47 6.52 14.13
C PHE A 426 3.10 7.83 14.85
N MET A 427 2.41 8.75 14.17
CA MET A 427 1.93 10.00 14.78
C MET A 427 0.86 9.77 15.85
N GLY A 428 -0.09 8.85 15.64
CA GLY A 428 -1.10 8.51 16.65
C GLY A 428 -0.47 7.93 17.92
N PHE A 429 0.55 7.09 17.78
CA PHE A 429 1.33 6.56 18.90
C PHE A 429 2.15 7.66 19.59
N TYR A 430 2.87 8.48 18.83
CA TYR A 430 3.70 9.56 19.37
C TYR A 430 2.86 10.62 20.11
N GLN A 431 1.65 10.89 19.61
CA GLN A 431 0.72 11.85 20.21
C GLN A 431 -0.23 11.21 21.22
N PHE A 432 -0.15 9.89 21.49
CA PHE A 432 -1.13 9.18 22.30
C PHE A 432 -1.33 9.80 23.69
N ARG A 433 -0.23 10.22 24.34
CA ARG A 433 -0.29 10.94 25.62
C ARG A 433 -0.98 12.29 25.50
N ASN A 434 -0.64 13.09 24.50
CA ASN A 434 -1.33 14.36 24.23
C ASN A 434 -2.81 14.14 23.90
N LEU A 435 -3.17 13.03 23.25
CA LEU A 435 -4.55 12.66 22.97
C LEU A 435 -5.29 12.24 24.24
N LEU A 436 -4.64 11.51 25.16
CA LEU A 436 -5.17 11.16 26.48
C LEU A 436 -5.36 12.40 27.35
N GLU A 437 -4.34 13.26 27.46
CA GLU A 437 -4.37 14.49 28.25
C GLU A 437 -5.44 15.46 27.74
N LYS A 438 -5.69 15.48 26.43
CA LYS A 438 -6.76 16.27 25.81
C LYS A 438 -8.13 15.59 25.83
N GLY A 439 -8.25 14.39 26.41
CA GLY A 439 -9.50 13.63 26.44
C GLY A 439 -10.05 13.21 25.08
N LEU A 440 -9.19 13.19 24.04
CA LEU A 440 -9.52 12.80 22.66
C LEU A 440 -9.37 11.28 22.44
N THR A 441 -8.81 10.56 23.40
CA THR A 441 -8.75 9.10 23.42
C THR A 441 -9.00 8.59 24.85
N PRO A 442 -9.66 7.43 25.07
CA PRO A 442 -10.29 6.59 24.04
C PRO A 442 -11.41 7.36 23.33
N LEU A 443 -11.64 7.05 22.05
CA LEU A 443 -12.77 7.60 21.32
C LEU A 443 -14.03 7.21 22.08
N LYS A 444 -14.70 8.19 22.68
CA LYS A 444 -16.00 7.99 23.31
C LYS A 444 -16.99 7.77 22.16
N GLY A 445 -17.67 6.63 22.15
CA GLY A 445 -18.86 6.49 21.33
C GLY A 445 -19.95 7.42 21.86
N ASP A 446 -20.77 7.96 20.97
CA ASP A 446 -22.10 8.42 21.40
C ASP A 446 -22.86 7.15 21.86
N GLU A 447 -23.41 7.18 23.07
CA GLU A 447 -24.24 6.11 23.65
C GLU A 447 -25.53 5.87 22.85
#